data_AF-A0A969LNK7-F1
#
_entry.id   AF-A0A969LNK7-F1
#
_cell.length_a   1.000
_cell.length_b   1.000
_cell.length_c   1.000
_cell.angle_alpha   90.00
_cell.angle_beta   90.00
_cell.angle_gamma   90.00
#
_symmetry.space_group_name_H-M   'P 1'
#
loop_
_entity.id
_entity.type
_entity.pdbx_description
1 polymer ?
#
loop_
_entity_poly.entity_id
_entity_poly.type
_entity_poly.pdbx_seq_one_letter_code
_entity_poly.pdbx_strand_id
1 'polypeptide(L)'
;MADWRGAPVVREAKALVASAWVLTHADGKGKLRCIEAASGRYRAIDPWLHIADGIVARRLSPNNRKIEAGEDTEPLLSPDMLRAMGSDLAGVHLGTADRGKAIEQDLARRKPGWLKANAMKMARAVEAEHAEWTSAKALAA
;
A
#
# COMPACT_ATOMS: atom_id res chain seq x y z
N MET A 1 9.66 25.72 14.24
CA MET A 1 8.73 25.77 13.09
C MET A 1 9.34 26.70 12.06
N ALA A 2 9.19 26.40 10.78
CA ALA A 2 9.76 27.21 9.70
C ALA A 2 8.63 27.72 8.82
N ASP A 3 8.75 28.96 8.32
CA ASP A 3 7.80 29.55 7.39
C ASP A 3 8.40 29.58 5.98
N TRP A 4 7.61 29.21 4.97
CA TRP A 4 7.98 29.26 3.56
C TRP A 4 6.93 30.03 2.77
N ARG A 5 7.34 31.11 2.09
CA ARG A 5 6.45 31.99 1.32
C ARG A 5 5.22 32.47 2.10
N GLY A 6 5.41 32.78 3.39
CA GLY A 6 4.36 33.32 4.26
C GLY A 6 3.40 32.28 4.85
N ALA A 7 3.71 30.98 4.75
CA ALA A 7 2.92 29.91 5.35
C ALA A 7 3.79 28.96 6.19
N PRO A 8 3.25 28.41 7.30
CA PRO A 8 3.98 27.47 8.13
C PRO A 8 4.23 26.16 7.39
N VAL A 9 5.46 25.66 7.49
CA VAL A 9 5.87 24.36 6.98
C VAL A 9 5.72 23.34 8.10
N VAL A 10 4.84 22.37 7.89
CA VAL A 10 4.59 21.26 8.81
C VAL A 10 5.02 19.93 8.21
N ARG A 11 5.42 19.00 9.08
CA ARG A 11 5.81 17.63 8.71
C ARG A 11 5.09 16.63 9.60
N GLU A 12 4.87 15.45 9.06
CA GLU A 12 4.33 14.33 9.80
C GLU A 12 5.48 13.49 10.33
N ALA A 13 5.43 13.19 11.63
CA ALA A 13 6.31 12.26 12.30
C ALA A 13 5.47 11.11 12.86
N LYS A 14 5.82 9.86 12.50
CA LYS A 14 5.13 8.66 13.00
C LYS A 14 6.12 7.62 13.47
N ALA A 15 5.75 6.87 14.50
CA ALA A 15 6.47 5.68 14.90
C ALA A 15 6.45 4.67 13.74
N LEU A 16 7.63 4.13 13.44
CA LEU A 16 7.82 3.09 12.46
C LEU A 16 7.61 1.74 13.17
N VAL A 17 6.44 1.13 12.96
CA VAL A 17 6.03 -0.11 13.61
C VAL A 17 5.91 -1.26 12.60
N ALA A 18 6.10 -2.49 13.08
CA ALA A 18 5.82 -3.68 12.30
C ALA A 18 4.32 -3.74 11.92
N SER A 19 4.02 -4.34 10.76
CA SER A 19 2.62 -4.58 10.40
C SER A 19 1.99 -5.57 11.36
N ALA A 20 0.67 -5.45 11.58
CA ALA A 20 -0.07 -6.40 12.42
C ALA A 20 0.12 -7.85 11.96
N TRP A 21 0.23 -8.08 10.65
CA TRP A 21 0.55 -9.40 10.09
C TRP A 21 1.89 -9.95 10.61
N VAL A 22 2.96 -9.15 10.60
CA VAL A 22 4.28 -9.56 11.13
C VAL A 22 4.21 -9.81 12.64
N LEU A 23 3.44 -9.01 13.37
CA LEU A 23 3.25 -9.19 14.82
C LEU A 23 2.50 -10.48 15.17
N THR A 24 1.61 -10.93 14.29
CA THR A 24 0.71 -12.08 14.56
C THR A 24 1.20 -13.39 13.94
N HIS A 25 1.88 -13.33 12.79
CA HIS A 25 2.25 -14.49 11.99
C HIS A 25 3.76 -14.69 11.84
N ALA A 26 4.59 -13.80 12.40
CA ALA A 26 6.03 -13.95 12.49
C ALA A 26 6.48 -13.71 13.93
N ASP A 27 7.78 -13.80 14.21
CA ASP A 27 8.37 -13.53 15.53
C ASP A 27 8.39 -12.03 15.91
N GLY A 28 7.57 -11.21 15.24
CA GLY A 28 7.58 -9.75 15.35
C GLY A 28 8.80 -9.08 14.71
N LYS A 29 9.75 -9.83 14.13
CA LYS A 29 11.01 -9.31 13.59
C LYS A 29 11.01 -9.29 12.07
N GLY A 30 10.24 -8.36 11.50
CA GLY A 30 10.28 -8.06 10.07
C GLY A 30 11.20 -6.88 9.75
N LYS A 31 12.14 -7.03 8.81
CA LYS A 31 12.85 -5.88 8.24
C LYS A 31 11.84 -5.00 7.50
N LEU A 32 11.66 -3.77 7.96
CA LEU A 32 10.83 -2.78 7.29
C LEU A 32 11.53 -2.29 6.03
N ARG A 33 10.95 -2.58 4.86
CA ARG A 33 11.50 -2.20 3.55
C ARG A 33 10.81 -0.99 2.92
N CYS A 34 10.10 -0.20 3.72
CA CYS A 34 9.34 0.95 3.23
C CYS A 34 10.24 2.00 2.55
N ILE A 35 11.44 2.25 3.07
CA ILE A 35 12.40 3.17 2.45
C ILE A 35 12.94 2.61 1.15
N GLU A 36 13.32 1.32 1.14
CA GLU A 36 13.79 0.66 -0.08
C GLU A 36 12.75 0.76 -1.21
N ALA A 37 11.48 0.55 -0.88
CA ALA A 37 10.37 0.73 -1.82
C ALA A 37 10.17 2.19 -2.23
N ALA A 38 10.33 3.15 -1.31
CA ALA A 38 10.10 4.58 -1.56
C ALA A 38 11.24 5.26 -2.33
N SER A 39 12.47 4.78 -2.17
CA SER A 39 13.68 5.32 -2.83
C SER A 39 14.09 4.52 -4.07
N GLY A 40 13.25 3.59 -4.54
CA GLY A 40 13.53 2.77 -5.71
C GLY A 40 13.67 3.59 -7.00
N ARG A 41 14.44 3.07 -7.96
CA ARG A 41 14.80 3.76 -9.22
C ARG A 41 13.63 4.36 -10.00
N TYR A 42 12.46 3.72 -9.95
CA TYR A 42 11.27 4.11 -10.71
C TYR A 42 10.26 4.92 -9.89
N ARG A 43 10.65 5.39 -8.70
CA ARG A 43 9.80 6.21 -7.82
C ARG A 43 10.25 7.65 -7.83
N ALA A 44 9.27 8.56 -7.77
CA ALA A 44 9.55 9.94 -7.43
C ALA A 44 10.02 10.00 -5.96
N ILE A 45 11.26 10.43 -5.76
CA ILE A 45 11.85 10.57 -4.43
C ILE A 45 11.09 11.67 -3.67
N ASP A 46 10.64 11.39 -2.45
CA ASP A 46 10.25 12.45 -1.52
C ASP A 46 11.53 12.93 -0.80
N PRO A 47 12.05 14.14 -1.10
CA PRO A 47 13.30 14.62 -0.52
C PRO A 47 13.20 14.85 1.00
N TRP A 48 12.00 14.83 1.56
CA TRP A 48 11.76 15.01 2.99
C TRP A 48 11.36 13.73 3.71
N LEU A 49 11.27 12.60 3.00
CA LEU A 49 11.13 11.29 3.62
C LEU A 49 12.45 10.90 4.28
N HIS A 50 12.45 10.80 5.59
CA HIS A 50 13.60 10.45 6.39
C HIS A 50 13.19 9.54 7.55
N ILE A 51 14.06 8.60 7.93
CA ILE A 51 13.86 7.74 9.10
C ILE A 51 15.05 7.90 10.03
N ALA A 52 14.77 8.24 11.27
CA ALA A 52 15.73 8.33 12.36
C ALA A 52 15.10 7.77 13.63
N ASP A 53 15.84 6.96 14.38
CA ASP A 53 15.45 6.45 15.71
C ASP A 53 14.05 5.82 15.77
N GLY A 54 13.67 5.07 14.73
CA GLY A 54 12.35 4.42 14.65
C GLY A 54 11.20 5.38 14.38
N ILE A 55 11.47 6.62 14.01
CA ILE A 55 10.49 7.61 13.59
C ILE A 55 10.64 7.87 12.09
N VAL A 56 9.54 7.76 11.35
CA VAL A 56 9.46 8.26 9.97
C VAL A 56 8.98 9.70 9.98
N ALA A 57 9.84 10.59 9.50
CA ALA A 57 9.51 11.96 9.18
C ALA A 57 9.26 12.07 7.67
N ARG A 58 8.17 12.72 7.28
CA ARG A 58 7.82 12.93 5.87
C ARG A 58 7.03 14.22 5.72
N ARG A 59 6.82 14.67 4.48
CA ARG A 59 5.82 15.71 4.23
C ARG A 59 4.52 15.27 4.87
N LEU A 60 3.85 16.19 5.57
CA LEU A 60 2.48 15.95 6.00
C LEU A 60 1.75 15.45 4.78
N SER A 61 1.21 14.22 4.84
CA SER A 61 0.51 13.65 3.69
C SER A 61 -0.49 14.72 3.29
N PRO A 62 -0.29 15.44 2.18
CA PRO A 62 -1.38 16.25 1.71
C PRO A 62 -2.43 15.18 1.41
N ASN A 63 -3.71 15.45 1.57
CA ASN A 63 -4.68 14.81 0.70
C ASN A 63 -4.39 15.30 -0.74
N ASN A 64 -3.20 14.97 -1.25
CA ASN A 64 -2.69 15.21 -2.57
C ASN A 64 -3.49 14.25 -3.43
N ARG A 65 -4.65 14.73 -3.87
CA ARG A 65 -5.58 14.10 -4.80
C ARG A 65 -5.55 12.57 -4.67
N LYS A 66 -6.18 12.05 -3.61
CA LYS A 66 -6.72 10.71 -3.76
C LYS A 66 -7.55 10.74 -5.04
N ILE A 67 -7.42 9.69 -5.86
CA ILE A 67 -8.40 9.51 -6.93
C ILE A 67 -9.71 9.24 -6.20
N GLU A 68 -10.48 10.28 -5.98
CA GLU A 68 -11.80 10.17 -5.38
C GLU A 68 -12.63 9.42 -6.40
N ALA A 69 -13.07 8.22 -6.04
CA ALA A 69 -13.94 7.43 -6.89
C ALA A 69 -15.33 8.08 -7.05
N GLY A 70 -15.62 9.19 -6.36
CA GLY A 70 -16.98 9.72 -6.28
C GLY A 70 -17.98 8.61 -5.92
N GLU A 71 -19.19 8.72 -6.45
CA GLU A 71 -20.17 7.61 -6.40
C GLU A 71 -19.92 6.58 -7.53
N ASP A 72 -19.11 6.92 -8.54
CA ASP A 72 -18.86 6.09 -9.72
C ASP A 72 -17.44 5.50 -9.75
N THR A 73 -17.36 4.21 -9.41
CA THR A 73 -16.09 3.47 -9.40
C THR A 73 -15.72 2.88 -10.76
N GLU A 74 -16.59 2.94 -11.78
CA GLU A 74 -16.36 2.29 -13.09
C GLU A 74 -15.08 2.77 -13.78
N PRO A 75 -14.72 4.08 -13.76
CA PRO A 75 -13.46 4.54 -14.33
C PRO A 75 -12.22 3.89 -13.70
N LEU A 76 -12.28 3.57 -12.40
CA LEU A 76 -11.19 2.90 -11.68
C LEU A 76 -11.04 1.43 -12.07
N LEU A 77 -12.12 0.82 -12.56
CA LEU A 77 -12.16 -0.56 -13.00
C LEU A 77 -11.91 -0.70 -14.51
N SER A 78 -11.75 0.41 -15.23
CA SER A 78 -11.44 0.38 -16.65
C SER A 78 -10.11 -0.37 -16.92
N PRO A 79 -10.01 -1.12 -18.04
CA PRO A 79 -8.78 -1.85 -18.36
C PRO A 79 -7.53 -0.97 -18.42
N ASP A 80 -7.66 0.26 -18.91
CA ASP A 80 -6.54 1.20 -19.01
C ASP A 80 -6.10 1.73 -17.65
N MET A 81 -7.05 2.01 -16.75
CA MET A 81 -6.72 2.39 -15.37
C MET A 81 -6.04 1.23 -14.63
N LEU A 82 -6.58 0.00 -14.74
CA LEU A 82 -5.96 -1.17 -14.12
C LEU A 82 -4.54 -1.43 -14.66
N ARG A 83 -4.31 -1.20 -15.96
CA ARG A 83 -2.97 -1.28 -16.56
C ARG A 83 -2.04 -0.20 -16.00
N ALA A 84 -2.53 1.04 -15.85
CA ALA A 84 -1.75 2.14 -15.29
C ALA A 84 -1.38 1.87 -13.81
N MET A 85 -2.35 1.45 -12.99
CA MET A 85 -2.13 1.05 -11.60
C MET A 85 -1.13 -0.11 -11.49
N GLY A 86 -1.29 -1.13 -12.33
CA GLY A 86 -0.36 -2.26 -12.38
C GLY A 86 1.07 -1.84 -12.77
N SER A 87 1.20 -0.86 -13.66
CA SER A 87 2.51 -0.33 -14.08
C SER A 87 3.21 0.45 -12.97
N ASP A 88 2.47 1.28 -12.21
CA ASP A 88 3.02 1.98 -11.03
C ASP A 88 3.50 0.97 -9.97
N LEU A 89 2.69 -0.05 -9.69
CA LEU A 89 3.06 -1.12 -8.74
C LEU A 89 4.27 -1.93 -9.23
N ALA A 90 4.34 -2.24 -10.52
CA ALA A 90 5.49 -2.92 -11.11
C ALA A 90 6.78 -2.08 -10.94
N GLY A 91 6.70 -0.75 -11.07
CA GLY A 91 7.81 0.17 -10.83
C GLY A 91 8.39 0.04 -9.41
N VAL A 92 7.54 -0.16 -8.39
CA VAL A 92 7.98 -0.41 -7.01
C VAL A 92 8.82 -1.70 -6.95
N HIS A 93 8.32 -2.79 -7.54
CA HIS A 93 9.01 -4.08 -7.50
C HIS A 93 10.34 -4.05 -8.26
N LEU A 94 10.34 -3.55 -9.50
CA LEU A 94 11.53 -3.41 -10.34
C LEU A 94 12.58 -2.49 -9.71
N GLY A 95 12.17 -1.51 -8.92
CA GLY A 95 13.06 -0.60 -8.20
C GLY A 95 13.78 -1.23 -7.01
N THR A 96 13.34 -2.42 -6.54
CA THR A 96 13.92 -3.14 -5.39
C THR A 96 14.69 -4.39 -5.81
N ALA A 97 14.13 -5.18 -6.73
CA ALA A 97 14.79 -6.35 -7.31
C ALA A 97 14.13 -6.71 -8.65
N ASP A 98 14.93 -7.12 -9.64
CA ASP A 98 14.38 -7.68 -10.86
C ASP A 98 13.85 -9.11 -10.59
N ARG A 99 12.53 -9.24 -10.60
CA ARG A 99 11.80 -10.49 -10.41
C ARG A 99 10.98 -10.87 -11.66
N GLY A 100 11.18 -10.20 -12.79
CA GLY A 100 10.34 -10.34 -13.99
C GLY A 100 10.21 -11.80 -14.44
N LYS A 101 11.33 -12.50 -14.64
CA LYS A 101 11.33 -13.91 -15.05
C LYS A 101 10.62 -14.84 -14.07
N ALA A 102 10.80 -14.61 -12.76
CA ALA A 102 10.15 -15.43 -11.74
C ALA A 102 8.63 -15.23 -11.76
N ILE A 103 8.18 -13.99 -11.98
CA ILE A 103 6.76 -13.65 -12.13
C ILE A 103 6.19 -14.28 -13.41
N GLU A 104 6.88 -14.18 -14.55
CA GLU A 104 6.44 -14.80 -15.81
C GLU A 104 6.29 -16.32 -15.67
N GLN A 105 7.27 -16.98 -15.06
CA GLN A 105 7.21 -18.43 -14.80
C GLN A 105 6.05 -18.81 -13.88
N ASP A 106 5.78 -17.98 -12.87
CA ASP A 106 4.66 -18.19 -11.96
C ASP A 106 3.31 -18.03 -12.69
N LEU A 107 3.17 -16.96 -13.48
CA LEU A 107 1.98 -16.66 -14.27
C LEU A 107 1.69 -17.76 -15.29
N ALA A 108 2.72 -18.29 -15.96
CA ALA A 108 2.57 -19.40 -16.92
C ALA A 108 2.00 -20.68 -16.28
N ARG A 109 2.15 -20.86 -14.97
CA ARG A 109 1.61 -22.01 -14.22
C ARG A 109 0.19 -21.77 -13.71
N ARG A 110 -0.37 -20.57 -13.81
CA ARG A 110 -1.71 -20.25 -13.31
C ARG A 110 -2.78 -20.72 -14.29
N LYS A 111 -3.81 -21.38 -13.75
CA LYS A 111 -4.96 -21.81 -14.55
C LYS A 111 -5.79 -20.59 -14.99
N PRO A 112 -6.50 -20.66 -16.14
CA PRO A 112 -7.49 -19.65 -16.49
C PRO A 112 -8.47 -19.40 -15.33
N GLY A 113 -8.75 -18.13 -15.05
CA GLY A 113 -9.65 -17.73 -13.96
C GLY A 113 -9.06 -17.76 -12.54
N TRP A 114 -7.78 -18.13 -12.35
CA TRP A 114 -7.19 -18.22 -10.99
C TRP A 114 -7.33 -16.91 -10.19
N LEU A 115 -7.11 -15.76 -10.84
CA LEU A 115 -7.13 -14.47 -10.17
C LEU A 115 -8.53 -14.12 -9.69
N LYS A 116 -9.52 -14.28 -10.57
CA LYS A 116 -10.93 -14.07 -10.23
C LYS A 116 -11.36 -14.98 -9.08
N ALA A 117 -11.00 -16.26 -9.12
CA ALA A 117 -11.35 -17.21 -8.08
C ALA A 117 -10.74 -16.83 -6.71
N ASN A 118 -9.46 -16.46 -6.68
CA ASN A 118 -8.79 -16.04 -5.45
C ASN A 118 -9.29 -14.67 -4.94
N ALA A 119 -9.55 -13.72 -5.84
CA ALA A 119 -10.12 -12.42 -5.50
C ALA A 119 -11.52 -12.58 -4.86
N MET A 120 -12.39 -13.40 -5.45
CA MET A 120 -13.72 -13.69 -4.87
C MET A 120 -13.63 -14.39 -3.52
N LYS A 121 -12.65 -15.30 -3.35
CA LYS A 121 -12.42 -15.96 -2.05
C LYS A 121 -12.01 -14.94 -0.98
N MET A 122 -11.11 -14.02 -1.31
CA MET A 122 -10.67 -12.97 -0.39
C MET A 122 -11.79 -11.99 -0.07
N ALA A 123 -12.57 -11.57 -1.08
CA ALA A 123 -13.73 -10.69 -0.87
C ALA A 123 -14.71 -11.28 0.15
N ARG A 124 -15.08 -12.56 0.00
CA ARG A 124 -15.94 -13.26 0.96
C ARG A 124 -15.35 -13.34 2.36
N ALA A 125 -14.03 -13.55 2.47
CA ALA A 125 -13.35 -13.60 3.76
C ALA A 125 -13.41 -12.24 4.47
N VAL A 126 -13.15 -11.15 3.75
CA VAL A 126 -13.23 -9.78 4.27
C VAL A 126 -14.67 -9.41 4.64
N GLU A 127 -15.66 -9.78 3.83
CA GLU A 127 -17.08 -9.57 4.14
C GLU A 127 -17.50 -10.30 5.43
N ALA A 128 -17.05 -11.53 5.61
CA ALA A 128 -17.33 -12.32 6.81
C ALA A 128 -16.66 -11.73 8.06
N GLU A 129 -15.38 -11.37 7.96
CA GLU A 129 -14.64 -10.71 9.05
C GLU A 129 -15.30 -9.38 9.44
N HIS A 130 -15.74 -8.59 8.46
CA HIS A 130 -16.45 -7.34 8.71
C HIS A 130 -17.80 -7.56 9.40
N ALA A 131 -18.57 -8.58 8.99
CA ALA A 131 -19.83 -8.95 9.64
C ALA A 131 -19.63 -9.40 11.09
N GLU A 132 -18.58 -10.17 11.37
CA GLU A 132 -18.20 -10.57 12.73
C GLU A 132 -17.82 -9.36 13.57
N TRP A 133 -16.95 -8.49 13.05
CA TRP A 133 -16.51 -7.27 13.74
C TRP A 133 -17.67 -6.33 14.07
N THR A 134 -18.58 -6.10 13.11
CA THR A 134 -19.76 -5.24 13.33
C THR A 134 -20.72 -5.82 14.37
N SER A 135 -20.92 -7.15 14.36
CA SER A 135 -21.77 -7.85 15.35
C SER A 135 -21.17 -7.81 16.75
N ALA A 136 -19.85 -8.04 16.88
CA ALA A 136 -19.14 -7.96 18.15
C ALA A 136 -19.16 -6.55 18.74
N LYS A 137 -19.04 -5.52 17.88
CA LYS A 137 -19.15 -4.12 18.30
C LYS A 137 -20.56 -3.76 18.77
N ALA A 138 -21.61 -4.31 18.13
CA ALA A 138 -22.98 -4.12 18.57
C ALA A 138 -23.30 -4.82 19.90
N LEU A 139 -22.61 -5.93 20.21
CA LEU A 139 -22.74 -6.63 21.49
C LEU A 139 -22.00 -5.92 22.65
N ALA A 140 -20.98 -5.12 22.32
CA ALA A 140 -20.17 -4.36 23.28
C ALA A 140 -20.67 -2.91 23.50
N ALA A 141 -21.73 -2.49 22.80
CA ALA A 141 -22.37 -1.18 22.90
C ALA A 141 -23.71 -1.29 23.65
#